data_AF-A0A522MWZ1-F1
#
_entry.id   AF-A0A522MWZ1-F1
#
_cell.length_a   1.000
_cell.length_b   1.000
_cell.length_c   1.000
_cell.angle_alpha   90.00
_cell.angle_beta   90.00
_cell.angle_gamma   90.00
#
_symmetry.space_group_name_H-M   'P 1'
#
loop_
_entity.id
_entity.type
_entity.pdbx_description
1 polymer ?
#
loop_
_entity_poly.entity_id
_entity_poly.type
_entity_poly.pdbx_seq_one_letter_code
_entity_poly.pdbx_strand_id
1 'polypeptide(L)'
;MSSPDATRVRELMVVGGDVVVVWADGHESYYPGAALRRACTCAECKGEGHLFGRATLPTLRPLAPAAFVPVAAGLVGNYGLQVTWGDGHDYGIYTLAELRAACPCDSCRAAAAPAR
;
A
#
# COMPACT_ATOMS: atom_id res chain seq x y z
N MET A 1 16.93 6.44 13.06
CA MET A 1 15.70 6.26 13.87
C MET A 1 14.69 7.24 13.30
N SER A 2 13.72 6.77 12.52
CA SER A 2 12.68 7.65 11.96
C SER A 2 11.85 8.22 13.11
N SER A 3 11.61 9.53 13.08
CA SER A 3 10.80 10.23 14.10
C SER A 3 9.40 9.60 14.21
N PRO A 4 8.78 9.48 15.40
CA PRO A 4 7.42 8.96 15.54
C PRO A 4 6.38 9.72 14.71
N ASP A 5 6.63 11.00 14.40
CA ASP A 5 5.77 11.80 13.52
C ASP A 5 5.86 11.39 12.04
N ALA A 6 6.96 10.78 11.60
CA ALA A 6 7.19 10.46 10.20
C ALA A 6 6.23 9.40 9.65
N THR A 7 5.63 8.58 10.52
CA THR A 7 4.65 7.55 10.15
C THR A 7 3.24 7.87 10.63
N ARG A 8 3.03 9.03 11.26
CA ARG A 8 1.69 9.45 11.70
C ARG A 8 0.94 10.06 10.53
N VAL A 9 -0.23 9.53 10.21
CA VAL A 9 -1.09 10.05 9.14
C VAL A 9 -1.92 11.23 9.66
N ARG A 10 -1.88 12.33 8.93
CA ARG A 10 -2.69 13.53 9.15
C ARG A 10 -3.94 13.49 8.29
N GLU A 11 -3.78 13.21 6.99
CA GLU A 11 -4.88 13.14 6.03
C GLU A 11 -4.68 11.95 5.08
N LEU A 12 -5.77 11.32 4.68
CA LEU A 12 -5.80 10.16 3.78
C LEU A 12 -6.94 10.33 2.80
N MET A 13 -6.65 10.21 1.50
CA MET A 13 -7.61 10.42 0.44
C MET A 13 -7.28 9.62 -0.82
N VAL A 14 -8.27 9.41 -1.67
CA VAL A 14 -8.10 8.82 -3.00
C VAL A 14 -8.32 9.91 -4.04
N VAL A 15 -7.35 10.14 -4.91
CA VAL A 15 -7.39 11.19 -5.93
C VAL A 15 -6.86 10.65 -7.25
N GLY A 16 -7.66 10.71 -8.33
CA GLY A 16 -7.18 10.38 -9.68
C GLY A 16 -6.68 8.93 -9.86
N GLY A 17 -7.08 7.99 -8.99
CA GLY A 17 -6.58 6.61 -9.00
C GLY A 17 -5.36 6.38 -8.10
N ASP A 18 -4.91 7.40 -7.39
CA ASP A 18 -3.84 7.31 -6.40
C ASP A 18 -4.41 7.33 -4.98
N VAL A 19 -3.72 6.63 -4.08
CA VAL A 19 -3.92 6.79 -2.63
C VAL A 19 -2.91 7.81 -2.13
N VAL A 20 -3.39 8.90 -1.56
CA VAL A 20 -2.57 10.01 -1.08
C VAL A 20 -2.55 10.01 0.44
N VAL A 21 -1.35 10.03 1.01
CA VAL A 21 -1.11 10.10 2.45
C VAL A 21 -0.38 11.39 2.76
N VAL A 22 -1.00 12.24 3.59
CA VAL A 22 -0.35 13.41 4.18
C VAL A 22 0.11 13.02 5.58
N TRP A 23 1.40 13.13 5.84
CA TRP A 23 2.03 12.76 7.10
C TRP A 23 2.08 13.94 8.08
N ALA A 24 2.22 13.65 9.37
CA ALA A 24 2.29 14.68 10.41
C ALA A 24 3.54 15.57 10.30
N ASP A 25 4.61 15.07 9.69
CA ASP A 25 5.82 15.85 9.36
C ASP A 25 5.64 16.77 8.13
N GLY A 26 4.43 16.82 7.56
CA GLY A 26 4.09 17.63 6.38
C GLY A 26 4.50 17.01 5.05
N HIS A 27 5.08 15.80 5.05
CA HIS A 27 5.36 15.10 3.81
C HIS A 27 4.06 14.60 3.15
N GLU A 28 4.06 14.51 1.83
CA GLU A 28 2.96 13.94 1.06
C GLU A 28 3.48 12.79 0.20
N SER A 29 2.77 11.66 0.26
CA SER A 29 3.09 10.48 -0.55
C SER A 29 1.91 10.12 -1.43
N TYR A 30 2.17 10.06 -2.73
CA TYR A 30 1.19 9.71 -3.76
C TYR A 30 1.49 8.30 -4.25
N TYR A 31 0.64 7.34 -3.89
CA TYR A 31 0.83 5.94 -4.24
C TYR A 31 -0.10 5.57 -5.40
N PRO A 32 0.43 5.20 -6.58
CA PRO A 32 -0.39 4.71 -7.67
C PRO A 32 -1.20 3.49 -7.27
N GLY A 33 -2.51 3.51 -7.49
CA GLY A 33 -3.40 2.40 -7.14
C GLY A 33 -2.93 1.08 -7.73
N ALA A 34 -2.48 1.09 -8.99
CA ALA A 34 -1.93 -0.09 -9.64
C ALA A 34 -0.67 -0.63 -8.97
N ALA A 35 0.19 0.23 -8.42
CA ALA A 35 1.40 -0.18 -7.71
C ALA A 35 1.05 -0.77 -6.34
N LEU A 36 0.15 -0.14 -5.59
CA LEU A 36 -0.35 -0.67 -4.32
C LEU A 36 -1.03 -2.02 -4.50
N ARG A 37 -1.92 -2.17 -5.49
CA ARG A 37 -2.64 -3.44 -5.73
C ARG A 37 -1.67 -4.60 -5.96
N ARG A 38 -0.61 -4.37 -6.74
CA ARG A 38 0.43 -5.38 -7.01
C ARG A 38 1.26 -5.69 -5.76
N ALA A 39 1.41 -4.73 -4.86
CA ALA A 39 2.10 -4.92 -3.58
C ALA A 39 1.22 -5.54 -2.49
N CYS A 40 -0.08 -5.77 -2.74
CA CYS A 40 -1.01 -6.32 -1.75
C CYS A 40 -0.49 -7.65 -1.19
N THR A 41 -0.32 -7.71 0.13
CA THR A 41 0.25 -8.87 0.84
C THR A 41 -0.79 -9.81 1.43
N CYS A 42 -2.09 -9.58 1.17
CA CYS A 42 -3.16 -10.40 1.72
C CYS A 42 -3.09 -11.85 1.20
N ALA A 43 -3.72 -12.75 1.95
CA ALA A 43 -3.75 -14.17 1.65
C ALA A 43 -4.32 -14.49 0.26
N GLU A 44 -5.29 -13.71 -0.22
CA GLU A 44 -5.83 -13.89 -1.58
C GLU A 44 -4.85 -13.46 -2.69
N CYS A 45 -4.01 -12.45 -2.43
CA CYS A 45 -3.06 -11.93 -3.42
C CYS A 45 -1.73 -12.69 -3.42
N LYS A 46 -1.21 -13.06 -2.24
CA LYS A 46 0.03 -13.85 -2.12
C LYS A 46 -0.22 -15.37 -2.11
N GLY A 47 -1.48 -15.81 -2.07
CA GLY A 47 -1.87 -17.19 -1.84
C GLY A 47 -1.76 -17.54 -0.35
N GLU A 48 -2.75 -18.25 0.20
CA GLU A 48 -2.61 -18.89 1.48
C GLU A 48 -1.47 -19.93 1.37
N GLY A 49 -0.30 -19.57 1.90
CA GLY A 49 0.60 -20.56 2.46
C GLY A 49 -0.07 -21.16 3.69
N HIS A 50 -1.08 -22.02 3.48
CA HIS A 50 -1.57 -22.86 4.56
C HIS A 50 -0.38 -23.67 5.08
N LEU A 51 -0.38 -23.86 6.39
CA LEU A 51 0.60 -24.58 7.22
C LEU A 51 0.94 -26.02 6.77
N PHE A 52 0.46 -26.49 5.62
CA PHE A 52 0.78 -27.77 5.02
C PHE A 52 1.03 -27.58 3.52
N GLY A 53 2.27 -27.83 3.12
CA GLY A 53 2.83 -27.35 1.86
C GLY A 53 2.06 -27.78 0.61
N ARG A 54 1.49 -26.79 -0.08
CA ARG A 54 1.74 -26.49 -1.50
C ARG A 54 1.02 -25.18 -1.79
N ALA A 55 1.77 -24.08 -1.91
CA ALA A 55 1.20 -22.83 -2.37
C ALA A 55 0.77 -23.00 -3.85
N THR A 56 -0.48 -23.38 -4.08
CA THR A 56 -1.13 -23.09 -5.36
C THR A 56 -1.52 -21.63 -5.29
N LEU A 57 -0.65 -20.77 -5.82
CA LEU A 57 -0.98 -19.40 -6.15
C LEU A 57 -2.36 -19.39 -6.84
N PRO A 58 -3.37 -18.64 -6.37
CA PRO A 58 -4.52 -18.30 -7.20
C PRO A 58 -4.09 -17.20 -8.21
N THR A 59 -2.99 -17.42 -8.96
CA THR A 59 -2.51 -16.48 -10.00
C THR A 59 -3.06 -16.81 -11.39
N LEU A 60 -4.15 -17.58 -11.49
CA LEU A 60 -4.66 -18.05 -12.78
C LEU A 60 -5.85 -17.27 -13.35
N ARG A 61 -6.37 -16.25 -12.67
CA ARG A 61 -7.31 -15.30 -13.30
C ARG A 61 -6.68 -13.92 -13.45
N PRO A 62 -6.63 -13.37 -14.68
CA PRO A 62 -6.34 -11.96 -14.88
C PRO A 62 -7.31 -11.13 -14.05
N LEU A 63 -6.79 -10.27 -13.18
CA LEU A 63 -7.57 -9.30 -12.44
C LEU A 63 -8.24 -8.35 -13.45
N ALA A 64 -9.52 -8.04 -13.22
CA ALA A 64 -10.23 -7.05 -14.03
C ALA A 64 -9.58 -5.66 -13.86
N PRO A 65 -9.69 -4.74 -14.84
CA PRO A 65 -9.14 -3.38 -14.71
C PRO A 65 -9.58 -2.66 -13.42
N ALA A 66 -10.82 -2.88 -12.98
CA ALA A 66 -11.37 -2.31 -11.74
C ALA A 66 -10.60 -2.72 -10.47
N ALA A 67 -9.90 -3.87 -10.48
CA ALA A 67 -9.09 -4.34 -9.37
C ALA A 67 -7.90 -3.43 -9.05
N PHE A 68 -7.48 -2.60 -10.03
CA PHE A 68 -6.36 -1.66 -9.89
C PHE A 68 -6.83 -0.23 -9.56
N VAL A 69 -8.14 -0.03 -9.40
CA VAL A 69 -8.75 1.27 -9.11
C VAL A 69 -9.05 1.33 -7.60
N PRO A 70 -8.34 2.15 -6.81
CA PRO A 70 -8.71 2.41 -5.43
C PRO A 70 -9.99 3.26 -5.43
N VAL A 71 -10.96 2.88 -4.61
CA VAL A 71 -12.24 3.61 -4.46
C VAL A 71 -12.38 4.23 -3.09
N ALA A 72 -11.70 3.69 -2.08
CA ALA A 72 -11.60 4.27 -0.75
C ALA A 72 -10.30 3.82 -0.07
N ALA A 73 -9.87 4.56 0.94
CA ALA A 73 -8.78 4.17 1.82
C ALA A 73 -9.11 4.60 3.25
N GLY A 74 -8.71 3.78 4.23
CA GLY A 74 -8.96 4.01 5.64
C GLY A 74 -7.78 3.59 6.50
N LEU A 75 -7.65 4.21 7.68
CA LEU A 75 -6.66 3.79 8.66
C LEU A 75 -7.15 2.55 9.42
N VAL A 76 -6.22 1.63 9.66
CA VAL A 76 -6.41 0.51 10.57
C VAL A 76 -5.61 0.80 11.83
N GLY A 77 -6.30 1.29 12.85
CA GLY A 77 -5.68 1.77 14.08
C GLY A 77 -4.61 2.84 13.80
N ASN A 78 -3.44 2.71 14.44
CA ASN A 78 -2.31 3.61 14.25
C ASN A 78 -1.10 2.91 13.59
N TYR A 79 -1.32 1.80 12.89
CA TYR A 79 -0.23 0.97 12.37
C TYR A 79 -0.30 0.72 10.86
N GLY A 80 -1.49 0.83 10.26
CA GLY A 80 -1.66 0.50 8.86
C GLY A 80 -2.79 1.25 8.18
N LEU A 81 -2.87 1.00 6.88
CA LEU A 81 -3.85 1.53 5.97
C LEU A 81 -4.47 0.37 5.19
N GLN A 82 -5.78 0.42 5.02
CA GLN A 82 -6.56 -0.49 4.19
C GLN A 82 -7.07 0.26 2.97
N VAL A 83 -7.08 -0.39 1.81
CA VAL A 83 -7.61 0.15 0.54
C VAL A 83 -8.77 -0.70 0.10
N THR A 84 -9.89 -0.07 -0.21
CA THR A 84 -11.01 -0.68 -0.92
C THR A 84 -10.82 -0.48 -2.41
N TRP A 85 -10.94 -1.56 -3.17
CA TRP A 85 -10.71 -1.61 -4.62
C TRP A 85 -12.02 -1.67 -5.39
N GLY A 86 -12.00 -1.28 -6.66
CA GLY A 86 -13.18 -1.29 -7.53
C GLY A 86 -13.72 -2.69 -7.87
N ASP A 87 -12.95 -3.74 -7.61
CA ASP A 87 -13.40 -5.14 -7.66
C ASP A 87 -14.03 -5.64 -6.34
N GLY A 88 -14.16 -4.76 -5.34
CA GLY A 88 -14.68 -5.07 -4.02
C GLY A 88 -13.65 -5.65 -3.05
N HIS A 89 -12.40 -5.83 -3.47
CA HIS A 89 -11.34 -6.30 -2.57
C HIS A 89 -11.03 -5.25 -1.50
N ASP A 90 -10.80 -5.67 -0.27
CA ASP A 90 -10.43 -4.76 0.83
C ASP A 90 -9.54 -5.41 1.90
N TYR A 91 -9.08 -6.65 1.73
CA TYR A 91 -8.39 -7.40 2.79
C TYR A 91 -6.92 -7.00 3.04
N GLY A 92 -6.32 -6.20 2.16
CA GLY A 92 -4.91 -5.81 2.25
C GLY A 92 -4.67 -4.70 3.27
N ILE A 93 -3.73 -4.92 4.20
CA ILE A 93 -3.23 -3.90 5.12
C ILE A 93 -1.78 -3.56 4.77
N TYR A 94 -1.52 -2.30 4.50
CA TYR A 94 -0.18 -1.75 4.28
C TYR A 94 0.27 -1.08 5.56
N THR A 95 1.43 -1.44 6.12
CA THR A 95 1.89 -0.75 7.33
C THR A 95 2.33 0.67 7.01
N LEU A 96 2.09 1.61 7.93
CA LEU A 96 2.47 3.00 7.76
C LEU A 96 4.00 3.16 7.59
N ALA A 97 4.77 2.29 8.26
CA ALA A 97 6.22 2.25 8.13
C ALA A 97 6.68 1.80 6.74
N GLU A 98 6.08 0.73 6.19
CA GLU A 98 6.40 0.25 4.84
C GLU A 98 6.01 1.28 3.77
N LEU A 99 4.83 1.89 3.90
CA LEU A 99 4.41 2.97 3.00
C LEU A 99 5.42 4.11 3.04
N ARG A 100 5.78 4.60 4.23
CA ARG A 100 6.74 5.69 4.37
C ARG A 100 8.11 5.37 3.77
N ALA A 101 8.61 4.15 4.00
CA ALA A 101 9.88 3.69 3.45
C ALA A 101 9.83 3.49 1.92
N ALA A 102 8.68 3.09 1.38
CA ALA A 102 8.45 2.89 -0.05
C ALA A 102 7.89 4.12 -0.77
N CYS A 103 7.98 5.31 -0.15
CA CYS A 103 7.46 6.54 -0.74
C CYS A 103 8.03 6.75 -2.16
N PRO A 104 7.17 6.89 -3.19
CA PRO A 104 7.62 6.90 -4.58
C PRO A 104 8.12 8.27 -5.06
N CYS A 105 8.18 9.30 -4.20
CA CYS A 105 8.66 10.63 -4.60
C CYS A 105 10.17 10.66 -4.82
N ASP A 106 10.63 11.56 -5.68
CA ASP A 106 12.03 11.62 -6.11
C ASP A 106 13.00 11.84 -4.96
N SER A 107 12.62 12.66 -3.97
CA SER A 107 13.46 12.92 -2.80
C SER A 107 13.68 11.67 -1.94
N CYS A 108 12.63 10.88 -1.70
CA CYS A 108 12.73 9.62 -0.98
C CYS A 108 13.49 8.55 -1.78
N ARG A 109 13.26 8.47 -3.11
CA ARG A 109 14.00 7.56 -3.99
C ARG A 109 15.50 7.88 -4.04
N ALA A 110 15.86 9.15 -4.12
CA ALA A 110 17.24 9.60 -4.10
C ALA A 110 17.92 9.28 -2.76
N ALA A 111 17.22 9.47 -1.64
CA ALA A 111 17.73 9.14 -0.31
C ALA A 111 17.88 7.62 -0.07
N ALA A 112 17.08 6.79 -0.74
CA ALA A 112 17.14 5.33 -0.66
C ALA A 112 18.22 4.70 -1.56
N ALA A 113 18.82 5.47 -2.48
CA ALA A 113 19.87 4.96 -3.35
C ALA A 113 21.11 4.61 -2.51
N PRO A 114 21.73 3.41 -2.71
CA PRO A 114 22.92 3.05 -1.96
C PRO A 114 24.05 4.05 -2.27
N ALA A 115 24.72 4.54 -1.22
CA ALA A 115 25.96 5.29 -1.37
C ALA A 115 26.98 4.41 -2.10
N ARG A 116 27.54 4.94 -3.19
CA ARG A 116 28.50 4.25 -4.07
C ARG A 116 29.79 3.88 -3.37
#